data_AF-A0A699UA27-F1
#
_entry.id   AF-A0A699UA27-F1
#
_cell.length_a   1.000
_cell.length_b   1.000
_cell.length_c   1.000
_cell.angle_alpha   90.00
_cell.angle_beta   90.00
_cell.angle_gamma   90.00
#
_symmetry.space_group_name_H-M   'P 1'
#
loop_
_entity.id
_entity.type
_entity.pdbx_description
1 polymer ?
#
loop_
_entity_poly.entity_id
_entity_poly.type
_entity_poly.pdbx_seq_one_letter_code
_entity_poly.pdbx_strand_id
1 'polypeptide(L)'
;MIAGIKVEEEIIRDLERLDIELYGTRLCVPNNATLREALLTEANSSPFSVHPDSTKMYHDLKQHFWWSGMKRDVAMFVSRCLICQHVKIEHQRASGLLQP
;
A
#
# COMPACT_ATOMS: atom_id res chain seq x y z
N MET A 1 -28.88 4.98 17.87
CA MET A 1 -28.63 3.83 16.99
C MET A 1 -28.79 4.16 15.50
N ILE A 2 -29.72 5.04 15.10
CA ILE A 2 -30.00 5.37 13.68
C ILE A 2 -28.85 6.09 12.96
N ALA A 3 -28.03 6.88 13.67
CA ALA A 3 -26.86 7.54 13.08
C ALA A 3 -25.74 6.57 12.67
N GLY A 4 -25.56 5.45 13.40
CA GLY A 4 -24.55 4.44 13.06
C GLY A 4 -24.90 3.69 11.78
N ILE A 5 -26.18 3.36 11.60
CA ILE A 5 -26.69 2.67 10.40
C ILE A 5 -26.52 3.54 9.16
N LYS A 6 -26.76 4.86 9.25
CA LYS A 6 -26.57 5.79 8.12
C LYS A 6 -25.11 5.94 7.73
N VAL A 7 -24.19 5.95 8.70
CA VAL A 7 -22.76 6.01 8.44
C VAL A 7 -22.29 4.72 7.75
N GLU A 8 -22.79 3.57 8.18
CA GLU A 8 -22.50 2.29 7.53
C GLU A 8 -23.08 2.23 6.10
N GLU A 9 -24.31 2.69 5.87
CA GLU A 9 -24.91 2.77 4.53
C GLU A 9 -24.17 3.75 3.60
N GLU A 10 -23.71 4.90 4.11
CA GLU A 10 -22.95 5.87 3.33
C GLU A 10 -21.57 5.32 2.98
N ILE A 11 -20.91 4.64 3.92
CA ILE A 11 -19.66 3.90 3.67
C ILE A 11 -19.87 2.79 2.63
N ILE A 12 -20.95 2.01 2.74
CA ILE A 12 -21.27 0.95 1.77
C ILE A 12 -21.51 1.55 0.38
N ARG A 13 -22.27 2.64 0.28
CA ARG A 13 -22.53 3.33 -1.00
C ARG A 13 -21.27 3.94 -1.59
N ASP A 14 -20.36 4.47 -0.76
CA ASP A 14 -19.07 4.98 -1.22
C ASP A 14 -18.15 3.84 -1.71
N LEU A 15 -18.18 2.68 -1.05
CA LEU A 15 -17.47 1.47 -1.49
C LEU A 15 -18.02 0.94 -2.83
N GLU A 16 -19.35 0.88 -2.98
CA GLU A 16 -20.02 0.50 -4.23
C GLU A 16 -19.72 1.47 -5.37
N ARG A 17 -19.73 2.79 -5.09
CA ARG A 17 -19.41 3.82 -6.10
C ARG A 17 -17.95 3.80 -6.54
N LEU A 18 -17.07 3.24 -5.70
CA LEU A 18 -15.66 3.03 -6.00
C LEU A 18 -15.38 1.65 -6.62
N ASP A 19 -16.39 0.84 -6.95
CA ASP A 19 -16.22 -0.53 -7.48
C ASP A 19 -15.33 -1.41 -6.59
N ILE A 20 -15.39 -1.19 -5.27
CA ILE A 20 -14.60 -1.93 -4.29
C ILE A 20 -15.40 -3.13 -3.80
N GLU A 21 -15.05 -4.33 -4.26
CA GLU A 21 -15.67 -5.58 -3.82
C GLU A 21 -14.99 -6.15 -2.57
N LEU A 22 -15.71 -6.81 -1.67
CA LEU A 22 -15.11 -7.56 -0.56
C LEU A 22 -14.78 -8.99 -0.99
N TYR A 23 -13.49 -9.33 -1.03
CA TYR A 23 -13.04 -10.71 -1.24
C TYR A 23 -12.53 -11.29 0.10
N GLY A 24 -13.38 -12.07 0.75
CA GLY A 24 -13.15 -12.49 2.13
C GLY A 24 -13.18 -11.29 3.08
N THR A 25 -12.04 -10.98 3.71
CA THR A 25 -11.90 -9.84 4.64
C THR A 25 -11.13 -8.66 4.02
N ARG A 26 -10.92 -8.65 2.70
CA ARG A 26 -10.10 -7.65 2.00
C ARG A 26 -10.92 -6.91 0.96
N LEU A 27 -10.63 -5.62 0.84
CA LEU A 27 -11.19 -4.72 -0.17
C LEU A 27 -10.45 -4.91 -1.49
N CYS A 28 -11.17 -5.34 -2.52
CA CYS A 28 -10.70 -5.47 -3.88
C CYS A 28 -10.67 -4.10 -4.53
N VAL A 29 -9.48 -3.61 -4.84
CA VAL A 29 -9.30 -2.31 -5.45
C VAL A 29 -9.44 -2.49 -6.97
N PRO A 30 -10.39 -1.78 -7.62
CA PRO A 30 -10.59 -1.89 -9.07
C PRO A 30 -9.34 -1.42 -9.83
N ASN A 31 -9.35 -1.59 -11.16
CA ASN A 31 -8.27 -1.10 -12.02
C ASN A 31 -8.32 0.42 -12.22
N ASN A 32 -8.31 1.16 -11.12
CA ASN A 32 -8.27 2.62 -11.07
C ASN A 32 -6.87 3.05 -10.61
N ALA A 33 -6.08 3.61 -11.54
CA ALA A 33 -4.70 4.01 -11.29
C ALA A 33 -4.60 5.05 -10.17
N THR A 34 -5.49 6.06 -10.17
CA THR A 34 -5.51 7.12 -9.16
C THR A 34 -5.77 6.57 -7.76
N LEU A 35 -6.72 5.63 -7.63
CA LEU A 35 -7.04 4.99 -6.36
C LEU A 35 -5.88 4.14 -5.83
N ARG A 36 -5.27 3.33 -6.71
CA ARG A 36 -4.11 2.49 -6.34
C ARG A 36 -2.91 3.36 -5.94
N GLU A 37 -2.65 4.44 -6.66
CA GLU A 37 -1.55 5.38 -6.35
C GLU A 37 -1.78 6.11 -5.03
N ALA A 38 -3.01 6.52 -4.72
CA ALA A 38 -3.36 7.12 -3.44
C ALA A 38 -3.11 6.16 -2.27
N LEU A 39 -3.53 4.89 -2.41
CA LEU A 39 -3.27 3.86 -1.39
C LEU A 39 -1.78 3.58 -1.18
N LEU A 40 -1.00 3.51 -2.27
CA LEU A 40 0.45 3.34 -2.21
C LEU A 40 1.14 4.54 -1.54
N THR A 41 0.67 5.75 -1.86
CA THR A 41 1.19 7.00 -1.27
C THR A 41 0.91 7.09 0.21
N GLU A 42 -0.32 6.76 0.64
CA GLU A 42 -0.70 6.72 2.06
C GLU A 42 0.14 5.69 2.83
N ALA A 43 0.28 4.47 2.29
CA ALA A 43 1.09 3.42 2.92
C ALA A 43 2.57 3.79 3.02
N ASN A 44 3.08 4.58 2.08
CA ASN A 44 4.45 5.09 2.11
C ASN A 44 4.63 6.31 3.04
N SER A 45 3.58 7.10 3.26
CA SER A 45 3.62 8.35 4.05
C SER A 45 3.43 8.14 5.54
N SER A 46 3.15 6.90 5.98
CA SER A 46 3.01 6.58 7.40
C SER A 46 4.27 7.00 8.17
N PRO A 47 4.18 7.87 9.20
CA PRO A 47 5.33 8.39 9.94
C PRO A 47 6.07 7.30 10.76
N PHE A 48 5.50 6.11 10.87
CA PHE A 48 6.15 4.92 11.46
C PHE A 48 6.92 4.08 10.43
N SER A 49 6.95 4.53 9.18
CA SER A 49 7.67 3.91 8.10
C SER A 49 9.02 4.60 7.94
N VAL A 50 9.95 4.28 8.84
CA VAL A 50 11.37 4.66 8.73
C VAL A 50 12.00 3.86 7.57
N HIS A 51 11.51 4.06 6.35
CA HIS A 51 11.72 3.27 5.14
C HIS A 51 10.80 2.05 5.00
N PRO A 52 9.69 2.16 4.26
CA PRO A 52 8.99 0.99 3.78
C PRO A 52 9.85 0.31 2.70
N ASP A 53 10.48 -0.80 3.06
CA ASP A 53 10.86 -1.78 2.04
C ASP A 53 9.60 -2.22 1.30
N SER A 54 9.75 -2.56 0.00
CA SER A 54 8.64 -3.08 -0.80
C SER A 54 7.92 -4.25 -0.12
N THR A 55 8.65 -5.03 0.68
CA THR A 55 8.12 -6.14 1.48
C THR A 55 7.19 -5.65 2.59
N LYS A 56 7.59 -4.62 3.35
CA LYS A 56 6.77 -4.04 4.42
C LYS A 56 5.52 -3.39 3.85
N MET A 57 5.68 -2.56 2.81
CA MET A 57 4.55 -1.88 2.17
C MET A 57 3.52 -2.87 1.60
N TYR A 58 3.99 -3.95 0.95
CA TYR A 58 3.10 -5.02 0.51
C TYR A 58 2.42 -5.73 1.70
N HIS A 59 3.16 -5.99 2.77
CA HIS A 59 2.63 -6.66 3.96
C HIS A 59 1.53 -5.86 4.66
N ASP A 60 1.68 -4.55 4.72
CA ASP A 60 0.71 -3.65 5.34
C ASP A 60 -0.54 -3.52 4.47
N LEU A 61 -0.36 -3.27 3.17
CA LEU A 61 -1.47 -3.14 2.24
C LEU A 61 -2.26 -4.45 2.09
N LYS A 62 -1.60 -5.62 2.07
CA LYS A 62 -2.30 -6.92 1.90
C LYS A 62 -3.22 -7.28 3.06
N GLN A 63 -3.12 -6.63 4.22
CA GLN A 63 -4.01 -6.91 5.36
C GLN A 63 -5.45 -6.49 5.04
N HIS A 64 -5.60 -5.38 4.34
CA HIS A 64 -6.89 -4.73 4.12
C HIS A 64 -7.28 -4.66 2.65
N PHE A 65 -6.32 -4.69 1.73
CA PHE A 65 -6.55 -4.49 0.30
C PHE A 65 -6.04 -5.66 -0.54
N TRP A 66 -6.63 -5.81 -1.72
CA TRP A 66 -6.19 -6.75 -2.74
C TRP A 66 -6.45 -6.19 -4.14
N TRP A 67 -5.56 -6.44 -5.09
CA TRP A 67 -5.82 -6.27 -6.52
C TRP A 67 -4.85 -7.09 -7.37
N SER A 68 -5.21 -7.35 -8.62
CA SER A 68 -4.35 -8.04 -9.58
C SER A 68 -3.09 -7.18 -9.86
N GLY A 69 -1.91 -7.76 -9.63
CA GLY A 69 -0.64 -7.06 -9.87
C GLY A 69 -0.13 -6.21 -8.70
N MET A 70 -0.78 -6.24 -7.53
CA MET A 70 -0.41 -5.48 -6.34
C MET A 70 1.09 -5.51 -5.98
N LYS A 71 1.72 -6.70 -5.99
CA LYS A 71 3.17 -6.82 -5.74
C LYS A 71 4.02 -6.03 -6.76
N ARG A 72 3.60 -6.02 -8.02
CA ARG A 72 4.28 -5.30 -9.11
C ARG A 72 4.13 -3.80 -8.92
N ASP A 73 2.94 -3.34 -8.59
CA ASP A 73 2.65 -1.92 -8.39
C ASP A 73 3.42 -1.37 -7.18
N VAL A 74 3.46 -2.12 -6.07
CA VAL A 74 4.29 -1.82 -4.89
C VAL A 74 5.78 -1.72 -5.29
N ALA A 75 6.30 -2.70 -6.03
CA ALA A 75 7.70 -2.68 -6.46
C ALA A 75 8.02 -1.49 -7.37
N MET A 76 7.14 -1.18 -8.33
CA MET A 76 7.29 -0.01 -9.21
C MET A 76 7.22 1.29 -8.40
N PHE A 77 6.31 1.41 -7.45
CA PHE A 77 6.17 2.59 -6.61
C PHE A 77 7.44 2.86 -5.78
N VAL A 78 7.91 1.85 -5.05
CA VAL A 78 9.16 1.96 -4.25
C VAL A 78 10.36 2.25 -5.14
N SER A 79 10.41 1.66 -6.34
CA SER A 79 11.49 1.94 -7.30
C SER A 79 11.53 3.40 -7.77
N ARG A 80 10.43 4.16 -7.68
CA ARG A 80 10.37 5.58 -8.05
C ARG A 80 10.64 6.52 -6.87
N CYS A 81 10.70 6.00 -5.64
CA CYS A 81 10.96 6.78 -4.45
C CYS A 81 12.47 7.04 -4.28
N LEU A 82 12.89 8.30 -4.43
CA LEU A 82 14.30 8.71 -4.32
C LEU A 82 14.91 8.39 -2.94
N ILE A 83 14.10 8.50 -1.87
CA ILE A 83 14.53 8.18 -0.50
C ILE A 83 14.82 6.68 -0.38
N CYS A 84 13.91 5.83 -0.88
CA CYS A 84 14.10 4.38 -0.89
C CYS A 84 15.30 3.96 -1.76
N GLN A 85 15.53 4.64 -2.89
CA GLN A 85 16.69 4.38 -3.75
C GLN A 85 18.01 4.72 -3.05
N HIS A 86 18.10 5.88 -2.39
CA HIS A 86 19.32 6.32 -1.73
C HIS A 86 19.74 5.35 -0.62
N VAL A 87 18.79 4.99 0.25
CA VAL A 87 19.00 4.06 1.36
C VAL A 87 19.37 2.67 0.87
N LYS A 88 18.81 2.21 -0.26
CA LYS A 88 19.20 0.93 -0.87
C LYS A 88 20.66 0.97 -1.35
N ILE A 89 21.10 2.07 -1.96
CA ILE A 89 22.50 2.24 -2.38
C ILE A 89 23.43 2.23 -1.17
N GLU A 90 23.06 2.91 -0.08
CA GLU A 90 23.86 2.94 1.15
C GLU A 90 24.01 1.56 1.80
N HIS A 91 22.92 0.80 1.95
CA HIS A 91 22.98 -0.56 2.50
C HIS A 91 23.77 -1.54 1.63
N GLN A 92 23.68 -1.41 0.29
CA GLN A 92 24.48 -2.23 -0.63
C GLN A 92 25.98 -1.90 -0.51
N ARG A 93 26.33 -0.63 -0.31
CA ARG A 93 27.73 -0.23 -0.05
C ARG A 93 28.22 -0.76 1.30
N ALA A 94 27.41 -0.68 2.35
CA ALA A 94 27.75 -1.20 3.68
C ALA A 94 27.89 -2.73 3.73
N SER A 95 27.26 -3.46 2.79
CA SER A 95 27.40 -4.92 2.68
C SER A 95 28.75 -5.37 2.08
N GLY A 96 29.58 -4.44 1.62
CA GLY A 96 30.95 -4.71 1.20
C GLY A 96 31.90 -4.77 2.40
N LEU A 97 32.45 -5.96 2.68
CA LEU A 97 33.34 -6.32 3.82
C LEU A 97 32.64 -6.61 5.15
N LEU A 98 31.82 -7.67 5.19
CA LEU A 98 31.80 -8.51 6.39
C LEU A 98 33.08 -9.38 6.35
N GLN A 99 34.15 -8.90 6.96
CA GLN A 99 35.32 -9.74 7.24
C GLN A 99 35.00 -10.70 8.41
N PRO A 100 35.48 -11.95 8.36
CA PRO A 100 35.26 -12.96 9.40
C PRO A 100 35.97 -12.64 10.72
#